data_AF-A0A958RIF2-F1
#
_entry.id   AF-A0A958RIF2-F1
#
_cell.length_a   1.000
_cell.length_b   1.000
_cell.length_c   1.000
_cell.angle_alpha   90.00
_cell.angle_beta   90.00
_cell.angle_gamma   90.00
#
_symmetry.space_group_name_H-M   'P 1'
#
loop_
_entity.id
_entity.type
_entity.pdbx_description
1 polymer ?
#
loop_
_entity_poly.entity_id
_entity_poly.type
_entity_poly.pdbx_seq_one_letter_code
_entity_poly.pdbx_strand_id
1 'polypeptide(L)'
;MKAQYQTFALTMILALILPACSPKNKPRFEHEPEKQWTPVKAPVDLTVASKDFLNYDLDRAYEVLKSPEKTKAGLWTEILKPLSRFVLNGYYVETPEYRTTRLSQMVSVFNHAFLKVLEEKPAYVSAEELQQMKTDYYNTVFSGCSRDLKFDCTAEDVFHDNRTTSILVILASELDAGIDAELKSAGSTRDCIEQSETCRQLAEERYRRLAMGNKTKKSRLKDDVYTFAYLKYSRLYAFLMDYWRRQPKEALAYGTIRDPKTMATGYLSEVHGGIFETLISQYRPKDLSDPDFRTFVENFNPWVYSNKQADLFRYGTRIMFEMAAQCCLYEDAAKTKLNEAVKLAIAESQEQKDDFGLSFSQIVRDIQKDGNDQIFKNLRIEDVLENLEEDEKRRKEGGQPEFFNEYFFVVDRLFREHLESAEVKMILDNTNQKKALTQIPTIIQTYVRVYLAYMIVETNRFMSTIYNSDQIGSDEVFQEAILKSRDISGRWLKVQNRIEMLDKFLGSYFKGNNLLSKEYTETTKLLKSVNRNVHYLSVYPNMIVMTYYLAKMKGKITVRTWWGASFEIPADTILDVFFD
;
A
#
# COMPACT_ATOMS: atom_id res chain seq x y z
N MET A 1 41.36 -36.66 36.01
CA MET A 1 39.94 -36.54 35.59
C MET A 1 39.18 -35.32 36.13
N LYS A 2 39.86 -34.26 36.63
CA LYS A 2 39.24 -32.95 36.94
C LYS A 2 39.73 -31.78 36.06
N ALA A 3 40.70 -32.03 35.17
CA ALA A 3 41.27 -31.03 34.27
C ALA A 3 40.69 -31.06 32.83
N GLN A 4 39.77 -32.00 32.52
CA GLN A 4 39.17 -32.14 31.18
C GLN A 4 37.76 -31.51 31.08
N TYR A 5 37.10 -31.28 32.22
CA TYR A 5 35.78 -30.64 32.27
C TYR A 5 35.83 -29.11 32.32
N GLN A 6 36.94 -28.52 32.77
CA GLN A 6 37.12 -27.06 32.72
C GLN A 6 37.44 -26.57 31.29
N THR A 7 38.11 -27.37 30.47
CA THR A 7 38.42 -26.99 29.08
C THR A 7 37.20 -27.03 28.17
N PHE A 8 36.25 -27.95 28.42
CA PHE A 8 35.02 -28.11 27.63
C PHE A 8 33.93 -27.08 28.00
N ALA A 9 33.83 -26.72 29.29
CA ALA A 9 32.95 -25.64 29.73
C ALA A 9 33.43 -24.26 29.27
N LEU A 10 34.76 -24.03 29.22
CA LEU A 10 35.30 -22.78 28.70
C LEU A 10 35.15 -22.66 27.18
N THR A 11 35.20 -23.76 26.41
CA THR A 11 34.95 -23.75 24.95
C THR A 11 33.47 -23.57 24.60
N MET A 12 32.54 -24.11 25.40
CA MET A 12 31.10 -23.88 25.23
C MET A 12 30.69 -22.44 25.57
N ILE A 13 31.30 -21.83 26.60
CA ILE A 13 31.05 -20.42 26.94
C ILE A 13 31.68 -19.47 25.90
N LEU A 14 32.83 -19.82 25.31
CA LEU A 14 33.41 -19.10 24.18
C LEU A 14 32.61 -19.28 22.87
N ALA A 15 31.92 -20.41 22.67
CA ALA A 15 31.05 -20.66 21.52
C ALA A 15 29.68 -19.96 21.62
N LEU A 16 29.18 -19.70 22.84
CA LEU A 16 27.91 -19.00 23.07
C LEU A 16 28.03 -17.47 23.12
N ILE A 17 29.24 -16.91 23.04
CA ILE A 17 29.49 -15.46 22.92
C ILE A 17 29.64 -14.99 21.45
N LEU A 18 29.59 -15.91 20.48
CA LEU A 18 29.68 -15.60 19.05
C LEU A 18 28.42 -16.07 18.30
N PRO A 19 27.28 -15.37 18.50
CA PRO A 19 26.82 -14.50 17.44
C PRO A 19 26.23 -13.19 18.00
N ALA A 20 27.04 -12.41 18.72
CA ALA A 20 26.77 -11.00 18.99
C ALA A 20 27.88 -10.11 18.40
N CYS A 21 28.34 -10.44 17.21
CA CYS A 21 29.13 -9.58 16.35
C CYS A 21 28.82 -9.99 14.91
N SER A 22 27.71 -9.48 14.37
CA SER A 22 27.69 -9.19 12.93
C SER A 22 28.97 -8.41 12.63
N PRO A 23 29.68 -8.68 11.51
CA PRO A 23 30.81 -7.86 11.13
C PRO A 23 30.34 -6.41 11.25
N LYS A 24 31.00 -5.65 12.15
CA LYS A 24 30.93 -4.20 12.12
C LYS A 24 31.05 -3.88 10.64
N ASN A 25 30.02 -3.19 10.14
CA ASN A 25 30.11 -2.43 8.91
C ASN A 25 31.57 -2.05 8.72
N LYS A 26 32.18 -2.47 7.61
CA LYS A 26 33.34 -1.75 7.06
C LYS A 26 33.11 -0.28 7.38
N PRO A 27 34.08 0.47 7.94
CA PRO A 27 33.86 1.87 8.28
C PRO A 27 33.09 2.48 7.11
N ARG A 28 31.82 2.82 7.39
CA ARG A 28 31.00 3.52 6.41
C ARG A 28 31.87 4.70 6.07
N PHE A 29 32.16 4.88 4.79
CA PHE A 29 32.74 6.10 4.32
C PHE A 29 31.82 7.23 4.84
N GLU A 30 32.20 7.86 5.95
CA GLU A 30 31.52 9.02 6.56
C GLU A 30 31.65 10.27 5.69
N HIS A 31 32.15 10.11 4.47
CA HIS A 31 32.45 11.18 3.53
C HIS A 31 32.01 10.83 2.11
N GLU A 32 30.90 10.11 1.93
CA GLU A 32 30.05 10.50 0.81
C GLU A 32 29.38 11.80 1.25
N PRO A 33 29.76 12.96 0.68
CA PRO A 33 29.04 14.18 0.98
C PRO A 33 27.57 13.92 0.73
N GLU A 34 26.70 14.42 1.60
CA GLU A 34 25.29 14.61 1.27
C GLU A 34 25.24 15.03 -0.20
N LYS A 35 24.53 14.27 -1.05
CA LYS A 35 24.09 14.80 -2.34
C LYS A 35 23.12 15.92 -1.99
N GLN A 36 23.68 17.05 -1.59
CA GLN A 36 22.93 18.28 -1.36
C GLN A 36 22.28 18.54 -2.70
N TRP A 37 20.95 18.46 -2.70
CA TRP A 37 20.19 18.93 -3.82
C TRP A 37 20.62 20.37 -4.08
N THR A 38 21.28 20.59 -5.21
CA THR A 38 21.66 21.93 -5.62
C THR A 38 20.41 22.64 -6.10
N PRO A 39 20.11 23.83 -5.54
CA PRO A 39 19.01 24.63 -6.03
C PRO A 39 19.09 24.77 -7.54
N VAL A 40 18.00 24.45 -8.22
CA VAL A 40 17.91 24.67 -9.64
C VAL A 40 18.02 26.18 -9.83
N LYS A 41 19.13 26.62 -10.44
CA LYS A 41 19.37 28.04 -10.68
C LYS A 41 18.67 28.44 -11.95
N ALA A 42 17.88 29.51 -11.88
CA ALA A 42 17.38 30.15 -13.07
C ALA A 42 18.58 30.61 -13.93
N PRO A 43 18.50 30.49 -15.26
CA PRO A 43 19.57 30.97 -16.12
C PRO A 43 19.72 32.49 -15.94
N VAL A 44 20.97 32.97 -15.86
CA VAL A 44 21.27 34.39 -15.68
C VAL A 44 21.92 34.92 -16.95
N ASP A 45 21.26 35.89 -17.59
CA ASP A 45 21.82 36.63 -18.72
C ASP A 45 21.98 38.11 -18.33
N LEU A 46 23.22 38.49 -18.01
CA LEU A 46 23.58 39.86 -17.65
C LEU A 46 23.74 40.79 -18.86
N THR A 47 23.64 40.27 -20.09
CA THR A 47 23.71 41.08 -21.30
C THR A 47 22.40 41.84 -21.57
N VAL A 48 21.32 41.46 -20.89
CA VAL A 48 20.00 42.08 -20.99
C VAL A 48 19.96 43.33 -20.11
N ALA A 49 19.97 44.51 -20.73
CA ALA A 49 19.99 45.76 -19.98
C ALA A 49 18.62 46.04 -19.32
N SER A 50 18.62 46.58 -18.10
CA SER A 50 17.38 46.92 -17.36
C SER A 50 16.46 47.89 -18.10
N LYS A 51 17.01 48.73 -19.00
CA LYS A 51 16.22 49.60 -19.87
C LYS A 51 15.34 48.79 -20.85
N ASP A 52 15.80 47.62 -21.30
CA ASP A 52 15.08 46.79 -22.26
C ASP A 52 13.85 46.15 -21.60
N PHE A 53 13.92 45.87 -20.29
CA PHE A 53 12.79 45.42 -19.49
C PHE A 53 11.66 46.47 -19.48
N LEU A 54 12.00 47.75 -19.31
CA LEU A 54 11.03 48.86 -19.32
C LEU A 54 10.49 49.17 -20.73
N ASN A 55 11.28 48.90 -21.77
CA ASN A 55 10.95 49.26 -23.15
C ASN A 55 10.17 48.19 -23.92
N TYR A 56 10.07 46.96 -23.41
CA TYR A 56 9.27 45.93 -24.10
C TYR A 56 7.80 46.34 -24.24
N ASP A 57 7.27 46.24 -25.45
CA ASP A 57 5.91 46.67 -25.81
C ASP A 57 4.87 45.60 -25.43
N LEU A 58 4.33 45.72 -24.22
CA LEU A 58 3.28 44.83 -23.72
C LEU A 58 1.95 45.00 -24.47
N ASP A 59 1.64 46.19 -24.96
CA ASP A 59 0.39 46.45 -25.69
C ASP A 59 0.39 45.68 -27.00
N ARG A 60 1.52 45.75 -27.72
CA ARG A 60 1.71 44.94 -28.94
C ARG A 60 1.63 43.44 -28.65
N ALA A 61 2.22 42.97 -27.55
CA ALA A 61 2.13 41.57 -27.17
C ALA A 61 0.68 41.13 -26.89
N TYR A 62 -0.12 41.97 -26.23
CA TYR A 62 -1.56 41.71 -26.05
C TYR A 62 -2.34 41.70 -27.37
N GLU A 63 -1.99 42.54 -28.35
CA GLU A 63 -2.59 42.49 -29.68
C GLU A 63 -2.31 41.17 -30.39
N VAL A 64 -1.06 40.70 -30.34
CA VAL A 64 -0.65 39.41 -30.92
C VAL A 64 -1.41 38.26 -30.27
N LEU A 65 -1.61 38.30 -28.94
CA LEU A 65 -2.41 37.29 -28.22
C LEU A 65 -3.89 37.26 -28.63
N LYS A 66 -4.47 38.42 -28.97
CA LYS A 66 -5.88 38.56 -29.38
C LYS A 66 -6.13 38.12 -30.83
N SER A 67 -5.10 38.05 -31.67
CA SER A 67 -5.21 37.67 -33.09
C SER A 67 -4.34 36.47 -33.47
N PRO A 68 -4.50 35.28 -32.84
CA PRO A 68 -3.60 34.14 -33.05
C PRO A 68 -3.61 33.61 -34.49
N GLU A 69 -4.74 33.78 -35.19
CA GLU A 69 -4.91 33.35 -36.58
C GLU A 69 -4.05 34.14 -37.58
N LYS A 70 -3.60 35.35 -37.22
CA LYS A 70 -2.86 36.21 -38.14
C LYS A 70 -1.35 35.98 -38.16
N THR A 71 -0.75 35.42 -37.11
CA THR A 71 0.64 34.95 -37.14
C THR A 71 0.91 34.02 -35.95
N LYS A 72 0.66 32.70 -36.09
CA LYS A 72 1.12 31.72 -35.08
C LYS A 72 2.63 31.85 -34.80
N ALA A 73 3.42 32.13 -35.84
CA ALA A 73 4.84 32.46 -35.73
C ALA A 73 5.12 33.67 -34.80
N GLY A 74 4.20 34.65 -34.75
CA GLY A 74 4.28 35.83 -33.89
C GLY A 74 4.27 35.49 -32.40
N LEU A 75 3.61 34.40 -31.98
CA LEU A 75 3.70 33.92 -30.59
C LEU A 75 5.14 33.59 -30.21
N TRP A 76 5.91 33.00 -31.13
CA TRP A 76 7.30 32.67 -30.88
C TRP A 76 8.23 33.86 -31.02
N THR A 77 8.11 34.60 -32.14
CA THR A 77 9.07 35.64 -32.51
C THR A 77 8.83 36.99 -31.83
N GLU A 78 7.56 37.36 -31.57
CA GLU A 78 7.20 38.66 -30.99
C GLU A 78 6.97 38.58 -29.48
N ILE A 79 6.59 37.40 -28.96
CA ILE A 79 6.30 37.21 -27.53
C ILE A 79 7.36 36.36 -26.84
N LEU A 80 7.46 35.06 -27.16
CA LEU A 80 8.23 34.12 -26.35
C LEU A 80 9.73 34.37 -26.36
N LYS A 81 10.36 34.52 -27.53
CA LYS A 81 11.81 34.80 -27.64
C LYS A 81 12.21 36.13 -26.99
N PRO A 82 11.48 37.25 -27.21
CA PRO A 82 11.80 38.50 -26.53
C PRO A 82 11.57 38.45 -25.03
N LEU A 83 10.43 37.91 -24.57
CA LEU A 83 10.09 37.88 -23.15
C LEU A 83 10.89 36.87 -22.36
N SER A 84 11.37 35.77 -22.95
CA SER A 84 12.16 34.76 -22.23
C SER A 84 13.43 35.37 -21.61
N ARG A 85 14.01 36.39 -22.25
CA ARG A 85 15.19 37.13 -21.75
C ARG A 85 14.96 37.84 -20.41
N PHE A 86 13.71 38.07 -20.04
CA PHE A 86 13.31 38.67 -18.76
C PHE A 86 12.60 37.67 -17.85
N VAL A 87 11.58 36.99 -18.38
CA VAL A 87 10.69 36.09 -17.62
C VAL A 87 11.41 34.81 -17.19
N LEU A 88 12.37 34.33 -17.97
CA LEU A 88 13.17 33.13 -17.63
C LEU A 88 14.56 33.49 -17.09
N ASN A 89 14.83 34.77 -16.84
CA ASN A 89 16.13 35.21 -16.38
C ASN A 89 16.13 35.41 -14.87
N GLY A 90 16.97 34.63 -14.18
CA GLY A 90 17.11 34.64 -12.72
C GLY A 90 17.41 36.02 -12.17
N TYR A 91 18.14 36.87 -12.90
CA TYR A 91 18.44 38.24 -12.47
C TYR A 91 17.16 39.06 -12.24
N TYR A 92 16.14 38.93 -13.10
CA TYR A 92 14.90 39.69 -12.99
C TYR A 92 13.90 39.01 -12.04
N VAL A 93 13.84 37.68 -12.04
CA VAL A 93 12.89 36.93 -11.20
C VAL A 93 13.32 36.92 -9.74
N GLU A 94 14.61 36.76 -9.46
CA GLU A 94 15.12 36.61 -8.10
C GLU A 94 15.37 37.95 -7.40
N THR A 95 15.64 39.02 -8.15
CA THR A 95 15.92 40.35 -7.57
C THR A 95 14.63 41.11 -7.21
N PRO A 96 14.42 41.52 -5.94
CA PRO A 96 13.18 42.15 -5.48
C PRO A 96 12.76 43.40 -6.26
N GLU A 97 13.72 44.21 -6.74
CA GLU A 97 13.46 45.46 -7.46
C GLU A 97 12.66 45.27 -8.77
N TYR A 98 12.80 44.11 -9.41
CA TYR A 98 12.11 43.82 -10.68
C TYR A 98 10.79 43.06 -10.50
N ARG A 99 10.48 42.59 -9.28
CA ARG A 99 9.22 41.89 -8.95
C ARG A 99 8.03 42.85 -8.83
N THR A 100 7.78 43.55 -9.93
CA THR A 100 6.77 44.59 -10.06
C THR A 100 5.54 44.05 -10.79
N THR A 101 4.44 44.82 -10.78
CA THR A 101 3.25 44.54 -11.60
C THR A 101 3.59 44.32 -13.08
N ARG A 102 4.62 45.03 -13.59
CA ARG A 102 5.09 44.88 -14.97
C ARG A 102 5.66 43.48 -15.22
N LEU A 103 6.48 42.94 -14.32
CA LEU A 103 6.98 41.57 -14.46
C LEU A 103 5.83 40.56 -14.41
N SER A 104 4.85 40.74 -13.52
CA SER A 104 3.65 39.89 -13.48
C SER A 104 2.84 39.95 -14.79
N GLN A 105 2.74 41.12 -15.43
CA GLN A 105 2.11 41.26 -16.75
C GLN A 105 2.91 40.54 -17.84
N MET A 106 4.25 40.68 -17.85
CA MET A 106 5.13 39.95 -18.77
C MET A 106 5.01 38.44 -18.61
N VAL A 107 5.02 37.92 -17.38
CA VAL A 107 4.83 36.50 -17.05
C VAL A 107 3.46 36.03 -17.55
N SER A 108 2.41 36.81 -17.33
CA SER A 108 1.05 36.50 -17.80
C SER A 108 0.98 36.39 -19.34
N VAL A 109 1.58 37.34 -20.05
CA VAL A 109 1.63 37.33 -21.53
C VAL A 109 2.46 36.16 -22.03
N PHE A 110 3.65 35.95 -21.46
CA PHE A 110 4.55 34.84 -21.77
C PHE A 110 3.84 33.50 -21.58
N ASN A 111 3.26 33.25 -20.40
CA ASN A 111 2.55 32.02 -20.09
C ASN A 111 1.38 31.75 -21.05
N HIS A 112 0.67 32.79 -21.50
CA HIS A 112 -0.42 32.62 -22.47
C HIS A 112 0.10 32.13 -23.82
N ALA A 113 1.16 32.76 -24.33
CA ALA A 113 1.78 32.36 -25.59
C ALA A 113 2.43 30.97 -25.47
N PHE A 114 3.08 30.70 -24.34
CA PHE A 114 3.82 29.45 -24.13
C PHE A 114 2.88 28.27 -24.04
N LEU A 115 1.77 28.41 -23.30
CA LEU A 115 0.74 27.39 -23.22
C LEU A 115 0.17 27.04 -24.60
N LYS A 116 -0.15 28.05 -25.43
CA LYS A 116 -0.61 27.83 -26.81
C LYS A 116 0.41 27.09 -27.67
N VAL A 117 1.70 27.44 -27.56
CA VAL A 117 2.77 26.75 -28.32
C VAL A 117 2.94 25.31 -27.85
N LEU A 118 2.82 25.03 -26.56
CA LEU A 118 2.89 23.67 -26.01
C LEU A 118 1.69 22.80 -26.46
N GLU A 119 0.50 23.38 -26.51
CA GLU A 119 -0.74 22.70 -26.95
C GLU A 119 -0.73 22.42 -28.46
N GLU A 120 -0.29 23.38 -29.28
CA GLU A 120 -0.39 23.26 -30.74
C GLU A 120 0.81 22.56 -31.41
N LYS A 121 1.94 22.40 -30.72
CA LYS A 121 3.21 21.83 -31.24
C LYS A 121 3.56 22.32 -32.67
N PRO A 122 3.68 23.63 -32.88
CA PRO A 122 3.76 24.20 -34.21
C PRO A 122 5.08 23.91 -34.93
N ALA A 123 5.02 23.69 -36.25
CA ALA A 123 6.18 23.40 -37.10
C ALA A 123 7.19 24.57 -37.22
N TYR A 124 6.84 25.79 -36.79
CA TYR A 124 7.71 26.97 -36.88
C TYR A 124 8.70 27.11 -35.70
N VAL A 125 8.66 26.20 -34.72
CA VAL A 125 9.63 26.14 -33.61
C VAL A 125 10.40 24.84 -33.73
N SER A 126 11.73 24.89 -33.65
CA SER A 126 12.52 23.65 -33.63
C SER A 126 12.30 22.90 -32.30
N ALA A 127 12.36 21.57 -32.34
CA ALA A 127 12.20 20.76 -31.14
C ALA A 127 13.25 21.11 -30.07
N GLU A 128 14.48 21.42 -30.48
CA GLU A 128 15.57 21.83 -29.61
C GLU A 128 15.31 23.17 -28.92
N GLU A 129 14.86 24.18 -29.68
CA GLU A 129 14.54 25.50 -29.12
C GLU A 129 13.38 25.43 -28.12
N LEU A 130 12.35 24.65 -28.44
CA LEU A 130 11.23 24.44 -27.53
C LEU A 130 11.68 23.70 -26.26
N GLN A 131 12.53 22.69 -26.39
CA GLN A 131 13.04 21.92 -25.25
C GLN A 131 13.92 22.77 -24.32
N GLN A 132 14.75 23.65 -24.88
CA GLN A 132 15.53 24.60 -24.10
C GLN A 132 14.61 25.54 -23.31
N MET A 133 13.58 26.10 -23.97
CA MET A 133 12.62 26.99 -23.29
C MET A 133 11.85 26.30 -22.17
N LYS A 134 11.49 25.02 -22.33
CA LYS A 134 10.89 24.22 -21.25
C LYS A 134 11.84 24.04 -20.07
N THR A 135 13.12 23.77 -20.35
CA THR A 135 14.16 23.62 -19.32
C THR A 135 14.37 24.93 -18.56
N ASP A 136 14.48 26.05 -19.28
CA ASP A 136 14.64 27.37 -18.68
C ASP A 136 13.40 27.78 -17.86
N TYR A 137 12.20 27.46 -18.36
CA TYR A 137 10.95 27.66 -17.64
C TYR A 137 10.91 26.88 -16.33
N TYR A 138 11.20 25.58 -16.39
CA TYR A 138 11.29 24.73 -15.20
C TYR A 138 12.30 25.31 -14.21
N ASN A 139 13.52 25.62 -14.67
CA ASN A 139 14.58 26.13 -13.80
C ASN A 139 14.20 27.45 -13.12
N THR A 140 13.48 28.31 -13.84
CA THR A 140 13.07 29.62 -13.31
C THR A 140 11.93 29.51 -12.32
N VAL A 141 10.89 28.72 -12.63
CA VAL A 141 9.75 28.52 -11.72
C VAL A 141 10.18 27.87 -10.41
N PHE A 142 11.16 26.95 -10.47
CA PHE A 142 11.71 26.28 -9.29
C PHE A 142 12.87 27.02 -8.63
N SER A 143 13.21 28.24 -9.08
CA SER A 143 14.33 28.96 -8.51
C SER A 143 14.11 29.27 -7.02
N GLY A 144 15.20 29.14 -6.26
CA GLY A 144 15.25 29.34 -4.82
C GLY A 144 14.56 28.26 -3.98
N CYS A 145 13.60 27.53 -4.55
CA CYS A 145 12.79 26.55 -3.81
C CYS A 145 13.67 25.53 -3.09
N SER A 146 13.29 25.12 -1.88
CA SER A 146 13.85 23.91 -1.27
C SER A 146 13.46 22.66 -2.07
N ARG A 147 14.17 21.54 -1.89
CA ARG A 147 13.80 20.25 -2.50
C ARG A 147 12.36 19.84 -2.14
N ASP A 148 11.98 20.02 -0.88
CA ASP A 148 10.65 19.71 -0.39
C ASP A 148 9.60 20.79 -0.69
N LEU A 149 9.94 21.84 -1.45
CA LEU A 149 9.09 22.99 -1.79
C LEU A 149 8.46 23.72 -0.59
N LYS A 150 8.90 23.46 0.65
CA LYS A 150 8.30 24.07 1.84
C LYS A 150 8.70 25.53 1.99
N PHE A 151 9.96 25.85 1.72
CA PHE A 151 10.55 27.16 1.93
C PHE A 151 11.28 27.65 0.67
N ASP A 152 11.64 28.94 0.70
CA ASP A 152 12.60 29.58 -0.19
C ASP A 152 12.26 29.65 -1.69
N CYS A 153 11.03 29.32 -2.09
CA CYS A 153 10.59 29.49 -3.49
C CYS A 153 10.49 30.97 -3.90
N THR A 154 11.62 31.54 -4.32
CA THR A 154 11.75 32.96 -4.67
C THR A 154 10.83 33.37 -5.82
N ALA A 155 10.59 32.46 -6.77
CA ALA A 155 9.78 32.70 -7.95
C ALA A 155 8.26 32.47 -7.73
N GLU A 156 7.82 31.94 -6.58
CA GLU A 156 6.42 31.54 -6.35
C GLU A 156 5.43 32.70 -6.56
N ASP A 157 5.74 33.88 -6.02
CA ASP A 157 4.88 35.07 -6.10
C ASP A 157 4.80 35.66 -7.53
N VAL A 158 5.87 35.50 -8.31
CA VAL A 158 5.97 36.04 -9.68
C VAL A 158 5.15 35.18 -10.65
N PHE A 159 5.14 33.87 -10.44
CA PHE A 159 4.46 32.89 -11.30
C PHE A 159 3.05 32.50 -10.78
N HIS A 160 2.43 33.36 -9.98
CA HIS A 160 1.06 33.19 -9.44
C HIS A 160 -0.03 33.37 -10.52
N ASP A 161 0.03 32.56 -11.58
CA ASP A 161 -0.85 32.58 -12.74
C ASP A 161 -1.45 31.19 -12.99
N ASN A 162 -2.75 31.17 -13.28
CA ASN A 162 -3.52 30.02 -13.75
C ASN A 162 -2.81 29.20 -14.83
N ARG A 163 -2.16 29.89 -15.78
CA ARG A 163 -1.48 29.26 -16.91
C ARG A 163 -0.18 28.57 -16.49
N THR A 164 0.48 29.03 -15.43
CA THR A 164 1.65 28.35 -14.86
C THR A 164 1.29 26.92 -14.46
N THR A 165 0.16 26.73 -13.77
CA THR A 165 -0.32 25.39 -13.39
C THR A 165 -0.55 24.52 -14.63
N SER A 166 -1.23 25.04 -15.67
CA SER A 166 -1.47 24.31 -16.91
C SER A 166 -0.16 23.93 -17.63
N ILE A 167 0.82 24.83 -17.69
CA ILE A 167 2.15 24.54 -18.24
C ILE A 167 2.84 23.45 -17.43
N LEU A 168 2.85 23.53 -16.10
CA LEU A 168 3.47 22.53 -15.23
C LEU A 168 2.79 21.15 -15.35
N VAL A 169 1.47 21.12 -15.58
CA VAL A 169 0.74 19.86 -15.88
C VAL A 169 1.23 19.28 -17.21
N ILE A 170 1.33 20.07 -18.28
CA ILE A 170 1.85 19.59 -19.56
C ILE A 170 3.28 19.04 -19.39
N LEU A 171 4.15 19.79 -18.71
CA LEU A 171 5.52 19.35 -18.44
C LEU A 171 5.57 18.09 -17.56
N ALA A 172 4.67 17.92 -16.60
CA ALA A 172 4.57 16.69 -15.82
C ALA A 172 4.16 15.50 -16.69
N SER A 173 3.18 15.69 -17.58
CA SER A 173 2.68 14.66 -18.49
C SER A 173 3.70 14.21 -19.53
N GLU A 174 4.72 15.01 -19.84
CA GLU A 174 5.83 14.59 -20.71
C GLU A 174 6.67 13.46 -20.09
N LEU A 175 6.60 13.26 -18.78
CA LEU A 175 7.30 12.18 -18.07
C LEU A 175 6.50 10.86 -18.08
N ASP A 176 5.21 10.91 -18.41
CA ASP A 176 4.30 9.76 -18.32
C ASP A 176 4.79 8.58 -19.16
N ALA A 177 5.26 8.81 -20.39
CA ALA A 177 5.76 7.75 -21.26
C ALA A 177 6.98 7.01 -20.69
N GLY A 178 7.85 7.73 -19.98
CA GLY A 178 8.99 7.14 -19.29
C GLY A 178 8.55 6.30 -18.08
N ILE A 179 7.59 6.81 -17.31
CA ILE A 179 7.02 6.09 -16.15
C ILE A 179 6.31 4.81 -16.62
N ASP A 180 5.50 4.89 -17.68
CA ASP A 180 4.77 3.75 -18.23
C ASP A 180 5.73 2.67 -18.75
N ALA A 181 6.84 3.06 -19.38
CA ALA A 181 7.88 2.13 -19.82
C ALA A 181 8.56 1.41 -18.66
N GLU A 182 8.90 2.14 -17.59
CA GLU A 182 9.50 1.57 -16.38
C GLU A 182 8.55 0.61 -15.65
N LEU A 183 7.27 1.00 -15.50
CA LEU A 183 6.23 0.15 -14.90
C LEU A 183 6.04 -1.15 -15.69
N LYS A 184 5.98 -1.04 -17.02
CA LYS A 184 5.85 -2.22 -17.90
C LYS A 184 7.06 -3.14 -17.81
N SER A 185 8.26 -2.59 -17.71
CA SER A 185 9.50 -3.36 -17.57
C SER A 185 9.58 -4.07 -16.22
N ALA A 186 9.18 -3.38 -15.14
CA ALA A 186 9.24 -3.92 -13.78
C ALA A 186 8.14 -4.94 -13.46
N GLY A 187 6.99 -4.87 -14.14
CA GLY A 187 5.85 -5.77 -13.93
C GLY A 187 4.98 -5.42 -12.72
N SER A 188 5.49 -4.62 -11.76
CA SER A 188 4.71 -4.08 -10.64
C SER A 188 5.15 -2.68 -10.24
N THR A 189 4.25 -1.91 -9.60
CA THR A 189 4.59 -0.60 -9.02
C THR A 189 5.68 -0.73 -7.95
N ARG A 190 5.64 -1.81 -7.16
CA ARG A 190 6.62 -2.07 -6.11
C ARG A 190 8.01 -2.29 -6.69
N ASP A 191 8.12 -3.14 -7.70
CA ASP A 191 9.40 -3.45 -8.34
C ASP A 191 9.97 -2.23 -9.07
N CYS A 192 9.12 -1.41 -9.69
CA CYS A 192 9.54 -0.15 -10.31
C CYS A 192 10.26 0.74 -9.30
N ILE A 193 9.67 0.91 -8.12
CA ILE A 193 10.26 1.73 -7.05
C ILE A 193 11.47 1.07 -6.40
N GLU A 194 11.40 -0.22 -6.07
CA GLU A 194 12.46 -0.91 -5.33
C GLU A 194 13.70 -1.15 -6.19
N GLN A 195 13.54 -1.36 -7.51
CA GLN A 195 14.61 -1.83 -8.39
C GLN A 195 15.10 -0.77 -9.39
N SER A 196 14.29 0.22 -9.79
CA SER A 196 14.67 1.21 -10.82
C SER A 196 14.91 2.61 -10.25
N GLU A 197 16.15 3.11 -10.37
CA GLU A 197 16.46 4.51 -10.03
C GLU A 197 15.76 5.49 -10.96
N THR A 198 15.67 5.15 -12.25
CA THR A 198 14.96 5.95 -13.26
C THR A 198 13.49 6.13 -12.89
N CYS A 199 12.82 5.04 -12.49
CA CYS A 199 11.41 5.09 -12.06
C CYS A 199 11.22 6.04 -10.86
N ARG A 200 12.12 5.97 -9.86
CA ARG A 200 12.10 6.86 -8.70
C ARG A 200 12.28 8.32 -9.11
N GLN A 201 13.26 8.63 -9.96
CA GLN A 201 13.55 10.00 -10.41
C GLN A 201 12.38 10.59 -11.20
N LEU A 202 11.81 9.84 -12.15
CA LEU A 202 10.67 10.28 -12.96
C LEU A 202 9.43 10.54 -12.10
N ALA A 203 9.12 9.64 -11.17
CA ALA A 203 7.98 9.79 -10.26
C ALA A 203 8.16 10.98 -9.31
N GLU A 204 9.36 11.19 -8.77
CA GLU A 204 9.68 12.35 -7.91
C GLU A 204 9.49 13.66 -8.68
N GLU A 205 10.12 13.76 -9.85
CA GLU A 205 10.13 14.97 -10.67
C GLU A 205 8.71 15.33 -11.16
N ARG A 206 7.93 14.32 -11.55
CA ARG A 206 6.53 14.51 -11.95
C ARG A 206 5.69 15.14 -10.83
N TYR A 207 5.73 14.58 -9.62
CA TYR A 207 4.94 15.09 -8.52
C TYR A 207 5.46 16.41 -7.97
N ARG A 208 6.75 16.70 -8.13
CA ARG A 208 7.31 18.01 -7.84
C ARG A 208 6.74 19.09 -8.74
N ARG A 209 6.65 18.86 -10.06
CA ARG A 209 5.99 19.76 -11.03
C ARG A 209 4.54 20.04 -10.65
N LEU A 210 3.80 18.99 -10.30
CA LEU A 210 2.39 19.10 -9.92
C LEU A 210 2.16 19.79 -8.58
N ALA A 211 3.04 19.56 -7.59
CA ALA A 211 3.00 20.23 -6.30
C ALA A 211 3.28 21.74 -6.45
N MET A 212 4.25 22.11 -7.29
CA MET A 212 4.51 23.52 -7.60
C MET A 212 3.32 24.16 -8.30
N GLY A 213 2.68 23.45 -9.24
CA GLY A 213 1.45 23.90 -9.88
C GLY A 213 0.29 24.14 -8.90
N ASN A 214 0.23 23.41 -7.79
CA ASN A 214 -0.74 23.65 -6.72
C ASN A 214 -0.39 24.87 -5.87
N LYS A 215 0.90 25.05 -5.53
CA LYS A 215 1.39 26.18 -4.74
C LYS A 215 1.09 27.52 -5.41
N THR A 216 1.33 27.59 -6.72
CA THR A 216 1.09 28.81 -7.52
C THR A 216 -0.39 29.19 -7.62
N LYS A 217 -1.34 28.30 -7.31
CA LYS A 217 -2.75 28.68 -7.10
C LYS A 217 -3.60 27.65 -6.35
N LYS A 218 -4.03 27.99 -5.14
CA LYS A 218 -4.87 27.14 -4.27
C LYS A 218 -6.29 26.83 -4.81
N SER A 219 -6.79 27.53 -5.82
CA SER A 219 -8.21 27.45 -6.25
C SER A 219 -8.49 26.43 -7.37
N ARG A 220 -7.54 25.59 -7.77
CA ARG A 220 -7.66 24.69 -8.94
C ARG A 220 -8.00 23.23 -8.64
N LEU A 221 -8.42 22.93 -7.41
CA LEU A 221 -9.01 21.62 -7.06
C LEU A 221 -10.29 21.27 -7.88
N LYS A 222 -10.79 22.21 -8.70
CA LYS A 222 -11.94 22.04 -9.60
C LYS A 222 -11.56 21.90 -11.08
N ASP A 223 -10.27 21.85 -11.41
CA ASP A 223 -9.79 21.67 -12.78
C ASP A 223 -9.62 20.17 -13.06
N ASP A 224 -10.48 19.61 -13.93
CA ASP A 224 -10.49 18.19 -14.29
C ASP A 224 -9.11 17.72 -14.80
N VAL A 225 -8.40 18.55 -15.57
CA VAL A 225 -7.12 18.20 -16.19
C VAL A 225 -6.02 18.11 -15.14
N TYR A 226 -5.93 19.11 -14.25
CA TYR A 226 -5.00 19.07 -13.13
C TYR A 226 -5.31 17.89 -12.20
N THR A 227 -6.58 17.68 -11.89
CA THR A 227 -7.05 16.61 -11.01
C THR A 227 -6.62 15.25 -11.54
N PHE A 228 -6.94 14.96 -12.81
CA PHE A 228 -6.56 13.69 -13.42
C PHE A 228 -5.04 13.52 -13.49
N ALA A 229 -4.30 14.56 -13.90
CA ALA A 229 -2.83 14.52 -13.92
C ALA A 229 -2.26 14.24 -12.53
N TYR A 230 -2.83 14.79 -11.47
CA TYR A 230 -2.39 14.52 -10.10
C TYR A 230 -2.69 13.10 -9.65
N LEU A 231 -3.86 12.57 -10.00
CA LEU A 231 -4.30 11.27 -9.54
C LEU A 231 -3.58 10.11 -10.27
N LYS A 232 -3.23 10.27 -11.55
CA LYS A 232 -2.73 9.21 -12.46
C LYS A 232 -1.67 8.25 -11.88
N TYR A 233 -0.64 8.75 -11.20
CA TYR A 233 0.44 7.93 -10.60
C TYR A 233 0.56 8.12 -9.08
N SER A 234 -0.55 8.46 -8.41
CA SER A 234 -0.53 8.81 -6.99
C SER A 234 -0.08 7.63 -6.13
N ARG A 235 -0.49 6.41 -6.50
CA ARG A 235 -0.04 5.18 -5.85
C ARG A 235 1.46 4.94 -6.01
N LEU A 236 2.00 5.13 -7.21
CA LEU A 236 3.44 5.03 -7.47
C LEU A 236 4.22 5.97 -6.56
N TYR A 237 3.77 7.22 -6.43
CA TYR A 237 4.41 8.19 -5.55
C TYR A 237 4.24 7.86 -4.06
N ALA A 238 3.10 7.31 -3.64
CA ALA A 238 2.92 6.82 -2.28
C ALA A 238 3.87 5.67 -1.94
N PHE A 239 4.06 4.71 -2.86
CA PHE A 239 5.06 3.65 -2.71
C PHE A 239 6.48 4.18 -2.64
N LEU A 240 6.78 5.22 -3.43
CA LEU A 240 8.03 5.96 -3.35
C LEU A 240 8.26 6.49 -1.92
N MET A 241 7.26 7.17 -1.36
CA MET A 241 7.31 7.72 0.01
C MET A 241 7.52 6.65 1.06
N ASP A 242 6.85 5.50 0.94
CA ASP A 242 7.07 4.35 1.81
C ASP A 242 8.48 3.75 1.66
N TYR A 243 8.96 3.61 0.42
CA TYR A 243 10.32 3.13 0.14
C TYR A 243 11.38 3.99 0.84
N TRP A 244 11.27 5.31 0.71
CA TRP A 244 12.18 6.20 1.44
C TRP A 244 12.03 6.08 2.95
N ARG A 245 10.80 5.97 3.47
CA ARG A 245 10.59 5.76 4.91
C ARG A 245 11.29 4.49 5.43
N ARG A 246 11.34 3.42 4.64
CA ARG A 246 12.08 2.18 4.96
C ARG A 246 13.60 2.35 4.86
N GLN A 247 14.09 3.41 4.24
CA GLN A 247 15.50 3.71 4.02
C GLN A 247 15.94 5.05 4.63
N PRO A 248 15.96 5.17 5.98
CA PRO A 248 16.07 6.46 6.66
C PRO A 248 17.36 7.25 6.35
N LYS A 249 18.47 6.59 5.99
CA LYS A 249 19.69 7.29 5.61
C LYS A 249 19.64 7.87 4.20
N GLU A 250 18.97 7.19 3.28
CA GLU A 250 18.69 7.74 1.95
C GLU A 250 17.61 8.82 2.10
N ALA A 251 16.52 8.56 2.81
CA ALA A 251 15.45 9.53 3.00
C ALA A 251 15.89 10.85 3.65
N LEU A 252 16.89 10.82 4.55
CA LEU A 252 17.49 12.04 5.09
C LEU A 252 18.27 12.80 4.00
N ALA A 253 19.11 12.10 3.22
CA ALA A 253 19.83 12.69 2.09
C ALA A 253 18.89 13.20 0.98
N TYR A 254 17.72 12.58 0.84
CA TYR A 254 16.68 12.92 -0.12
C TYR A 254 15.66 13.96 0.42
N GLY A 255 15.74 14.37 1.68
CA GLY A 255 14.82 15.34 2.30
C GLY A 255 13.38 14.85 2.45
N THR A 256 13.12 13.55 2.27
CA THR A 256 11.80 12.92 2.38
C THR A 256 11.40 12.62 3.83
N ILE A 257 12.36 12.62 4.76
CA ILE A 257 12.11 12.67 6.20
C ILE A 257 12.85 13.86 6.82
N ARG A 258 12.17 14.60 7.71
CA ARG A 258 12.76 15.75 8.42
C ARG A 258 13.58 15.33 9.64
N ASP A 259 13.26 14.18 10.21
CA ASP A 259 13.95 13.65 11.37
C ASP A 259 13.91 12.10 11.35
N PRO A 260 15.08 11.43 11.26
CA PRO A 260 15.18 9.97 11.29
C PRO A 260 14.64 9.33 12.57
N LYS A 261 14.60 10.07 13.68
CA LYS A 261 14.14 9.57 14.98
C LYS A 261 12.62 9.55 15.09
N THR A 262 11.94 10.54 14.52
CA THR A 262 10.47 10.64 14.52
C THR A 262 9.82 10.12 13.24
N MET A 263 10.61 9.83 12.18
CA MET A 263 10.11 9.49 10.85
C MET A 263 9.13 10.54 10.30
N ALA A 264 9.28 11.80 10.73
CA ALA A 264 8.42 12.89 10.30
C ALA A 264 8.58 13.09 8.78
N THR A 265 7.50 12.94 8.03
CA THR A 265 7.49 13.02 6.57
C THR A 265 7.82 14.43 6.08
N GLY A 266 8.53 14.53 4.96
CA GLY A 266 8.79 15.79 4.27
C GLY A 266 7.52 16.48 3.81
N TYR A 267 7.57 17.81 3.57
CA TYR A 267 6.40 18.60 3.18
C TYR A 267 5.69 18.06 1.94
N LEU A 268 6.44 17.58 0.94
CA LEU A 268 5.87 16.99 -0.28
C LEU A 268 4.98 15.78 0.01
N SER A 269 5.31 14.94 1.00
CA SER A 269 4.47 13.79 1.37
C SER A 269 3.19 14.22 2.08
N GLU A 270 3.28 15.17 3.03
CA GLU A 270 2.11 15.75 3.72
C GLU A 270 1.17 16.45 2.74
N VAL A 271 1.74 17.26 1.85
CA VAL A 271 1.00 17.97 0.80
C VAL A 271 0.43 17.00 -0.22
N HIS A 272 1.14 15.93 -0.57
CA HIS A 272 0.63 14.96 -1.52
C HIS A 272 -0.60 14.21 -0.99
N GLY A 273 -0.52 13.71 0.25
CA GLY A 273 -1.69 13.12 0.91
C GLY A 273 -2.85 14.11 0.98
N GLY A 274 -2.60 15.36 1.41
CA GLY A 274 -3.64 16.38 1.53
C GLY A 274 -4.27 16.79 0.18
N ILE A 275 -3.48 16.98 -0.87
CA ILE A 275 -3.98 17.28 -2.22
C ILE A 275 -4.79 16.11 -2.74
N PHE A 276 -4.27 14.88 -2.64
CA PHE A 276 -4.96 13.69 -3.10
C PHE A 276 -6.34 13.56 -2.45
N GLU A 277 -6.41 13.64 -1.12
CA GLU A 277 -7.65 13.53 -0.36
C GLU A 277 -8.67 14.61 -0.76
N THR A 278 -8.19 15.84 -0.99
CA THR A 278 -9.05 16.94 -1.41
C THR A 278 -9.59 16.73 -2.82
N LEU A 279 -8.74 16.26 -3.73
CA LEU A 279 -9.12 15.99 -5.11
C LEU A 279 -10.09 14.82 -5.22
N ILE A 280 -9.76 13.68 -4.61
CA ILE A 280 -10.56 12.46 -4.75
C ILE A 280 -11.93 12.57 -4.07
N SER A 281 -12.03 13.30 -2.96
CA SER A 281 -13.32 13.53 -2.29
C SER A 281 -14.30 14.33 -3.16
N GLN A 282 -13.79 15.21 -4.03
CA GLN A 282 -14.57 16.03 -4.96
C GLN A 282 -14.70 15.40 -6.35
N TYR A 283 -13.80 14.47 -6.71
CA TYR A 283 -13.79 13.84 -8.01
C TYR A 283 -15.05 13.00 -8.21
N ARG A 284 -15.75 13.26 -9.31
CA ARG A 284 -16.91 12.49 -9.76
C ARG A 284 -16.67 12.15 -11.23
N PRO A 285 -16.32 10.89 -11.55
CA PRO A 285 -16.14 10.50 -12.94
C PRO A 285 -17.46 10.74 -13.69
N LYS A 286 -17.38 11.38 -14.86
CA LYS A 286 -18.56 11.64 -15.71
C LYS A 286 -19.14 10.33 -16.23
N ASP A 287 -18.26 9.37 -16.51
CA ASP A 287 -18.58 8.04 -16.96
C ASP A 287 -17.57 7.04 -16.35
N LEU A 288 -18.08 6.02 -15.66
CA LEU A 288 -17.25 4.95 -15.07
C LEU A 288 -16.71 3.98 -16.12
N SER A 289 -17.27 4.01 -17.34
CA SER A 289 -16.81 3.21 -18.47
C SER A 289 -15.74 3.90 -19.32
N ASP A 290 -15.40 5.15 -19.01
CA ASP A 290 -14.32 5.90 -19.66
C ASP A 290 -12.98 5.12 -19.56
N PRO A 291 -12.35 4.78 -20.70
CA PRO A 291 -11.06 4.08 -20.71
C PRO A 291 -9.98 4.77 -19.88
N ASP A 292 -9.90 6.10 -19.91
CA ASP A 292 -8.87 6.85 -19.17
C ASP A 292 -9.11 6.74 -17.65
N PHE A 293 -10.38 6.75 -17.24
CA PHE A 293 -10.74 6.52 -15.85
C PHE A 293 -10.44 5.08 -15.42
N ARG A 294 -10.74 4.09 -16.25
CA ARG A 294 -10.43 2.68 -15.97
C ARG A 294 -8.92 2.45 -15.82
N THR A 295 -8.12 2.98 -16.74
CA THR A 295 -6.66 2.93 -16.65
C THR A 295 -6.14 3.62 -15.39
N PHE A 296 -6.74 4.75 -15.00
CA PHE A 296 -6.41 5.40 -13.73
C PHE A 296 -6.69 4.49 -12.53
N VAL A 297 -7.87 3.87 -12.46
CA VAL A 297 -8.23 2.95 -11.38
C VAL A 297 -7.28 1.75 -11.33
N GLU A 298 -6.97 1.16 -12.49
CA GLU A 298 -6.03 0.03 -12.60
C GLU A 298 -4.62 0.41 -12.11
N ASN A 299 -4.10 1.56 -12.52
CA ASN A 299 -2.81 2.08 -12.08
C ASN A 299 -2.77 2.42 -10.58
N PHE A 300 -3.90 2.88 -10.02
CA PHE A 300 -4.00 3.12 -8.59
C PHE A 300 -3.95 1.81 -7.78
N ASN A 301 -4.34 0.69 -8.40
CA ASN A 301 -4.45 -0.64 -7.82
C ASN A 301 -5.16 -0.62 -6.44
N PRO A 302 -6.45 -0.26 -6.39
CA PRO A 302 -7.18 -0.16 -5.13
C PRO A 302 -7.44 -1.51 -4.48
N TRP A 303 -7.24 -2.62 -5.19
CA TRP A 303 -7.49 -3.97 -4.68
C TRP A 303 -6.58 -4.37 -3.52
N VAL A 304 -5.46 -3.68 -3.34
CA VAL A 304 -4.57 -3.86 -2.16
C VAL A 304 -5.08 -3.15 -0.91
N TYR A 305 -6.16 -2.38 -1.00
CA TYR A 305 -6.74 -1.61 0.10
C TYR A 305 -7.01 -2.48 1.35
N SER A 306 -6.62 -1.95 2.51
CA SER A 306 -6.73 -2.61 3.80
C SER A 306 -6.96 -1.58 4.92
N ASN A 307 -8.02 -1.75 5.70
CA ASN A 307 -8.30 -0.98 6.92
C ASN A 307 -7.21 -1.11 8.00
N LYS A 308 -6.34 -2.12 7.87
CA LYS A 308 -5.29 -2.42 8.85
C LYS A 308 -3.92 -1.87 8.47
N GLN A 309 -3.73 -1.47 7.22
CA GLN A 309 -2.44 -0.96 6.75
C GLN A 309 -2.47 0.56 6.74
N ALA A 310 -1.39 1.18 7.21
CA ALA A 310 -1.24 2.61 7.12
C ALA A 310 -1.09 3.00 5.65
N ASP A 311 -2.05 3.75 5.13
CA ASP A 311 -2.02 4.32 3.79
C ASP A 311 -1.76 5.83 3.88
N LEU A 312 -1.01 6.37 2.91
CA LEU A 312 -0.86 7.81 2.72
C LEU A 312 -2.20 8.47 2.39
N PHE A 313 -3.13 7.71 1.78
CA PHE A 313 -4.46 8.15 1.37
C PHE A 313 -5.57 7.44 2.16
N ARG A 314 -5.62 7.67 3.48
CA ARG A 314 -6.53 6.94 4.38
C ARG A 314 -7.98 6.90 3.90
N TYR A 315 -8.53 8.03 3.47
CA TYR A 315 -9.93 8.11 3.01
C TYR A 315 -10.01 7.95 1.49
N GLY A 316 -9.03 8.47 0.77
CA GLY A 316 -8.99 8.44 -0.68
C GLY A 316 -8.81 7.04 -1.28
N THR A 317 -8.01 6.16 -0.67
CA THR A 317 -7.88 4.77 -1.12
C THR A 317 -9.22 4.03 -1.01
N ARG A 318 -9.99 4.30 0.05
CA ARG A 318 -11.35 3.73 0.18
C ARG A 318 -12.27 4.23 -0.93
N ILE A 319 -12.29 5.52 -1.23
CA ILE A 319 -13.09 6.05 -2.36
C ILE A 319 -12.68 5.36 -3.68
N MET A 320 -11.38 5.22 -3.93
CA MET A 320 -10.88 4.55 -5.11
C MET A 320 -11.29 3.08 -5.18
N PHE A 321 -11.27 2.39 -4.05
CA PHE A 321 -11.78 1.02 -3.93
C PHE A 321 -13.28 0.94 -4.21
N GLU A 322 -14.08 1.87 -3.70
CA GLU A 322 -15.52 1.96 -3.97
C GLU A 322 -15.80 2.17 -5.47
N MET A 323 -15.05 3.07 -6.12
CA MET A 323 -15.16 3.29 -7.57
C MET A 323 -14.73 2.07 -8.38
N ALA A 324 -13.64 1.40 -7.98
CA ALA A 324 -13.13 0.22 -8.66
C ALA A 324 -14.08 -0.97 -8.59
N ALA A 325 -14.72 -1.17 -7.44
CA ALA A 325 -15.76 -2.19 -7.26
C ALA A 325 -16.90 -2.02 -8.27
N GLN A 326 -17.23 -0.78 -8.66
CA GLN A 326 -18.31 -0.47 -9.60
C GLN A 326 -17.91 -0.65 -11.07
N CYS A 327 -16.71 -0.20 -11.48
CA CYS A 327 -16.32 -0.15 -12.89
C CYS A 327 -15.41 -1.29 -13.36
N CYS A 328 -14.63 -1.84 -12.43
CA CYS A 328 -13.32 -2.38 -12.76
C CYS A 328 -13.07 -3.76 -12.13
N LEU A 329 -14.12 -4.37 -11.54
CA LEU A 329 -14.08 -5.74 -11.02
C LEU A 329 -14.00 -6.78 -12.15
N TYR A 330 -14.70 -6.53 -13.26
CA TYR A 330 -14.75 -7.42 -14.43
C TYR A 330 -14.29 -6.70 -15.70
N GLU A 331 -13.73 -7.47 -16.63
CA GLU A 331 -13.35 -6.99 -17.96
C GLU A 331 -14.59 -6.83 -18.86
N ASP A 332 -15.59 -7.69 -18.65
CA ASP A 332 -16.80 -7.77 -19.44
C ASP A 332 -18.06 -7.37 -18.66
N ALA A 333 -19.02 -6.76 -19.38
CA ALA A 333 -20.32 -6.39 -18.80
C ALA A 333 -21.15 -7.60 -18.35
N ALA A 334 -20.88 -8.80 -18.86
CA ALA A 334 -21.56 -10.03 -18.45
C ALA A 334 -21.02 -10.60 -17.13
N LYS A 335 -19.98 -9.98 -16.53
CA LYS A 335 -19.39 -10.36 -15.24
C LYS A 335 -18.90 -11.80 -15.24
N THR A 336 -18.22 -12.18 -16.32
CA THR A 336 -17.72 -13.55 -16.53
C THR A 336 -16.21 -13.66 -16.42
N LYS A 337 -15.48 -12.57 -16.66
CA LYS A 337 -14.03 -12.48 -16.64
C LYS A 337 -13.59 -11.42 -15.64
N LEU A 338 -12.90 -11.84 -14.59
CA LEU A 338 -12.32 -10.90 -13.63
C LEU A 338 -11.23 -10.07 -14.31
N ASN A 339 -11.10 -8.81 -13.88
CA ASN A 339 -10.00 -7.95 -14.29
C ASN A 339 -8.66 -8.51 -13.81
N GLU A 340 -7.62 -8.43 -14.65
CA GLU A 340 -6.27 -8.90 -14.31
C GLU A 340 -5.71 -8.28 -13.02
N ALA A 341 -5.97 -7.00 -12.73
CA ALA A 341 -5.51 -6.38 -11.48
C ALA A 341 -6.15 -7.03 -10.24
N VAL A 342 -7.40 -7.49 -10.35
CA VAL A 342 -8.08 -8.24 -9.27
C VAL A 342 -7.45 -9.62 -9.12
N LYS A 343 -7.19 -10.33 -10.23
CA LYS A 343 -6.54 -11.66 -10.21
C LYS A 343 -5.16 -11.58 -9.57
N LEU A 344 -4.36 -10.58 -9.93
CA LEU A 344 -3.05 -10.32 -9.36
C LEU A 344 -3.15 -10.02 -7.87
N ALA A 345 -4.06 -9.13 -7.45
CA ALA A 345 -4.25 -8.83 -6.02
C ALA A 345 -4.66 -10.07 -5.20
N ILE A 346 -5.50 -10.95 -5.76
CA ILE A 346 -5.84 -12.23 -5.15
C ILE A 346 -4.59 -13.10 -5.04
N ALA A 347 -3.83 -13.28 -6.12
CA ALA A 347 -2.61 -14.09 -6.10
C ALA A 347 -1.59 -13.59 -5.08
N GLU A 348 -1.29 -12.28 -5.08
CA GLU A 348 -0.36 -11.64 -4.14
C GLU A 348 -0.78 -11.86 -2.69
N SER A 349 -2.08 -11.75 -2.38
CA SER A 349 -2.62 -11.99 -1.03
C SER A 349 -2.40 -13.42 -0.52
N GLN A 350 -2.13 -14.36 -1.44
CA GLN A 350 -1.91 -15.77 -1.14
C GLN A 350 -0.43 -16.17 -1.08
N GLU A 351 0.49 -15.35 -1.60
CA GLU A 351 1.91 -15.67 -1.66
C GLU A 351 2.66 -15.28 -0.39
N GLN A 352 2.30 -14.14 0.21
CA GLN A 352 3.06 -13.55 1.32
C GLN A 352 2.37 -13.78 2.66
N LYS A 353 3.20 -14.05 3.68
CA LYS A 353 2.79 -13.86 5.07
C LYS A 353 2.68 -12.35 5.28
N ASP A 354 1.55 -11.88 5.80
CA ASP A 354 1.41 -10.49 6.18
C ASP A 354 1.51 -10.33 7.71
N ASP A 355 1.36 -9.09 8.17
CA ASP A 355 1.37 -8.77 9.61
C ASP A 355 0.28 -9.51 10.40
N PHE A 356 -0.67 -10.19 9.72
CA PHE A 356 -1.84 -10.84 10.29
C PHE A 356 -1.76 -12.37 10.28
N GLY A 357 -0.68 -12.94 9.74
CA GLY A 357 -0.40 -14.37 9.78
C GLY A 357 -0.14 -14.98 8.41
N LEU A 358 -0.19 -16.32 8.37
CA LEU A 358 -0.06 -17.08 7.14
C LEU A 358 -1.27 -16.80 6.22
N SER A 359 -1.04 -16.71 4.92
CA SER A 359 -2.12 -16.68 3.93
C SER A 359 -2.90 -18.01 3.93
N PHE A 360 -4.09 -18.04 3.33
CA PHE A 360 -4.89 -19.27 3.24
C PHE A 360 -4.11 -20.41 2.55
N SER A 361 -3.44 -20.12 1.42
CA SER A 361 -2.58 -21.10 0.75
C SER A 361 -1.43 -21.59 1.61
N GLN A 362 -0.80 -20.69 2.38
CA GLN A 362 0.28 -21.06 3.29
C GLN A 362 -0.22 -21.91 4.45
N ILE A 363 -1.41 -21.62 4.98
CA ILE A 363 -2.07 -22.42 6.02
C ILE A 363 -2.30 -23.85 5.51
N VAL A 364 -2.87 -24.01 4.31
CA VAL A 364 -3.12 -25.34 3.75
C VAL A 364 -1.82 -26.13 3.59
N ARG A 365 -0.78 -25.51 3.02
CA ARG A 365 0.54 -26.13 2.88
C ARG A 365 1.20 -26.44 4.23
N ASP A 366 0.97 -25.62 5.24
CA ASP A 366 1.51 -25.83 6.59
C ASP A 366 0.86 -27.04 7.29
N ILE A 367 -0.46 -27.23 7.12
CA ILE A 367 -1.16 -28.42 7.62
C ILE A 367 -0.66 -29.69 6.90
N GLN A 368 -0.45 -29.64 5.58
CA GLN A 368 0.04 -30.78 4.80
C GLN A 368 1.43 -31.25 5.23
N LYS A 369 2.33 -30.35 5.62
CA LYS A 369 3.69 -30.69 6.06
C LYS A 369 3.72 -31.63 7.27
N ASP A 370 2.69 -31.61 8.10
CA ASP A 370 2.60 -32.47 9.29
C ASP A 370 2.07 -33.88 8.99
N GLY A 371 1.92 -34.25 7.70
CA GLY A 371 1.45 -35.58 7.30
C GLY A 371 -0.02 -35.83 7.63
N ASN A 372 -0.80 -34.77 7.81
CA ASN A 372 -2.16 -34.80 8.34
C ASN A 372 -3.23 -34.71 7.24
N ASP A 373 -3.07 -35.43 6.13
CA ASP A 373 -4.13 -35.56 5.11
C ASP A 373 -5.44 -36.08 5.72
N GLN A 374 -5.34 -36.84 6.82
CA GLN A 374 -6.48 -37.31 7.59
C GLN A 374 -7.28 -36.16 8.23
N ILE A 375 -6.67 -35.02 8.58
CA ILE A 375 -7.38 -33.85 9.09
C ILE A 375 -8.27 -33.25 7.98
N PHE A 376 -7.76 -33.16 6.75
CA PHE A 376 -8.57 -32.70 5.61
C PHE A 376 -9.75 -33.64 5.37
N LYS A 377 -9.54 -34.96 5.48
CA LYS A 377 -10.62 -35.96 5.39
C LYS A 377 -11.66 -35.85 6.49
N ASN A 378 -11.21 -35.73 7.74
CA ASN A 378 -12.10 -35.64 8.89
C ASN A 378 -12.96 -34.36 8.86
N LEU A 379 -12.45 -33.29 8.28
CA LEU A 379 -13.16 -32.02 8.14
C LEU A 379 -13.91 -31.86 6.82
N ARG A 380 -13.84 -32.86 5.92
CA ARG A 380 -14.49 -32.83 4.60
C ARG A 380 -14.07 -31.60 3.79
N ILE A 381 -12.76 -31.44 3.62
CA ILE A 381 -12.12 -30.35 2.87
C ILE A 381 -11.03 -30.90 1.94
N GLU A 382 -11.14 -32.16 1.51
CA GLU A 382 -10.21 -32.79 0.57
C GLU A 382 -10.21 -32.09 -0.79
N ASP A 383 -11.39 -31.63 -1.20
CA ASP A 383 -11.62 -30.84 -2.41
C ASP A 383 -10.81 -29.53 -2.44
N VAL A 384 -10.45 -28.98 -1.28
CA VAL A 384 -9.58 -27.79 -1.21
C VAL A 384 -8.23 -28.06 -1.85
N LEU A 385 -7.64 -29.23 -1.63
CA LEU A 385 -6.32 -29.55 -2.17
C LEU A 385 -6.37 -29.64 -3.70
N GLU A 386 -7.36 -30.36 -4.22
CA GLU A 386 -7.60 -30.49 -5.66
C GLU A 386 -7.86 -29.11 -6.31
N ASN A 387 -8.72 -28.30 -5.69
CA ASN A 387 -9.04 -26.96 -6.18
C ASN A 387 -7.81 -26.02 -6.22
N LEU A 388 -6.92 -26.11 -5.22
CA LEU A 388 -5.70 -25.30 -5.19
C LEU A 388 -4.72 -25.71 -6.29
N GLU A 389 -4.53 -27.01 -6.51
CA GLU A 389 -3.68 -27.53 -7.58
C GLU A 389 -4.23 -27.18 -8.97
N GLU A 390 -5.54 -27.30 -9.16
CA GLU A 390 -6.21 -26.89 -10.39
C GLU A 390 -6.06 -25.39 -10.66
N ASP A 391 -6.23 -24.55 -9.65
CA ASP A 391 -6.08 -23.10 -9.80
C ASP A 391 -4.64 -22.70 -10.09
N GLU A 392 -3.65 -23.35 -9.47
CA GLU A 392 -2.23 -23.15 -9.81
C GLU A 392 -1.94 -23.55 -11.26
N LYS A 393 -2.52 -24.66 -11.74
CA LYS A 393 -2.41 -25.10 -13.12
C LYS A 393 -3.06 -24.10 -14.09
N ARG A 394 -4.30 -23.69 -13.81
CA ARG A 394 -5.03 -22.71 -14.63
C ARG A 394 -4.28 -21.39 -14.72
N ARG A 395 -3.70 -20.88 -13.63
CA ARG A 395 -2.85 -19.67 -13.68
C ARG A 395 -1.66 -19.83 -14.61
N LYS A 396 -0.94 -20.94 -14.55
CA LYS A 396 0.21 -21.20 -15.44
C LYS A 396 -0.21 -21.26 -16.91
N GLU A 397 -1.44 -21.66 -17.17
CA GLU A 397 -2.05 -21.72 -18.51
C GLU A 397 -2.75 -20.40 -18.94
N GLY A 398 -2.72 -19.35 -18.10
CA GLY A 398 -3.39 -18.07 -18.37
C GLY A 398 -4.91 -18.10 -18.18
N GLY A 399 -5.45 -19.16 -17.57
CA GLY A 399 -6.87 -19.33 -17.24
C GLY A 399 -7.28 -18.64 -15.94
N GLN A 400 -8.58 -18.41 -15.76
CA GLN A 400 -9.14 -17.84 -14.55
C GLN A 400 -9.22 -18.91 -13.43
N PRO A 401 -8.72 -18.64 -12.22
CA PRO A 401 -8.92 -19.52 -11.07
C PRO A 401 -10.41 -19.65 -10.74
N GLU A 402 -10.88 -20.85 -10.41
CA GLU A 402 -12.27 -21.06 -9.99
C GLU A 402 -12.43 -20.93 -8.48
N PHE A 403 -11.45 -21.38 -7.70
CA PHE A 403 -11.49 -21.31 -6.24
C PHE A 403 -11.05 -19.92 -5.75
N PHE A 404 -9.91 -19.42 -6.24
CA PHE A 404 -9.40 -18.08 -5.96
C PHE A 404 -10.07 -16.99 -6.81
N ASN A 405 -11.40 -16.89 -6.67
CA ASN A 405 -12.25 -15.95 -7.37
C ASN A 405 -12.59 -14.70 -6.50
N GLU A 406 -13.46 -13.83 -6.99
CA GLU A 406 -13.89 -12.61 -6.28
C GLU A 406 -14.64 -12.88 -4.96
N TYR A 407 -15.36 -14.01 -4.88
CA TYR A 407 -16.04 -14.41 -3.65
C TYR A 407 -15.05 -14.88 -2.59
N PHE A 408 -13.97 -15.56 -3.01
CA PHE A 408 -12.86 -15.90 -2.12
C PHE A 408 -12.18 -14.63 -1.61
N PHE A 409 -11.89 -13.69 -2.51
CA PHE A 409 -11.28 -12.42 -2.17
C PHE A 409 -12.06 -11.70 -1.06
N VAL A 410 -13.37 -11.53 -1.20
CA VAL A 410 -14.15 -10.83 -0.17
C VAL A 410 -14.21 -11.58 1.16
N VAL A 411 -14.27 -12.91 1.15
CA VAL A 411 -14.28 -13.71 2.38
C VAL A 411 -12.93 -13.65 3.09
N ASP A 412 -11.82 -13.81 2.35
CA ASP A 412 -10.46 -13.73 2.90
C ASP A 412 -10.22 -12.36 3.54
N ARG A 413 -10.52 -11.29 2.79
CA ARG A 413 -10.29 -9.91 3.24
C ARG A 413 -11.20 -9.52 4.40
N LEU A 414 -12.44 -10.00 4.45
CA LEU A 414 -13.34 -9.80 5.59
C LEU A 414 -12.88 -10.56 6.83
N PHE A 415 -12.57 -11.85 6.68
CA PHE A 415 -12.16 -12.69 7.80
C PHE A 415 -10.86 -12.20 8.44
N ARG A 416 -9.93 -11.70 7.61
CA ARG A 416 -8.66 -11.11 8.06
C ARG A 416 -8.79 -9.63 8.47
N GLU A 417 -10.00 -9.08 8.46
CA GLU A 417 -10.33 -7.71 8.86
C GLU A 417 -9.66 -6.61 8.01
N HIS A 418 -9.27 -6.93 6.78
CA HIS A 418 -8.80 -5.94 5.82
C HIS A 418 -9.96 -5.10 5.26
N LEU A 419 -11.14 -5.70 5.11
CA LEU A 419 -12.35 -5.03 4.65
C LEU A 419 -13.46 -5.13 5.71
N GLU A 420 -14.27 -4.08 5.80
CA GLU A 420 -15.50 -4.06 6.57
C GLU A 420 -16.67 -4.66 5.77
N SER A 421 -17.75 -5.03 6.46
CA SER A 421 -18.94 -5.60 5.81
C SER A 421 -19.58 -4.65 4.77
N ALA A 422 -19.47 -3.34 4.96
CA ALA A 422 -19.98 -2.35 4.01
C ALA A 422 -19.19 -2.37 2.69
N GLU A 423 -17.87 -2.49 2.79
CA GLU A 423 -16.94 -2.52 1.65
C GLU A 423 -17.07 -3.83 0.87
N VAL A 424 -17.21 -4.95 1.58
CA VAL A 424 -17.54 -6.25 0.98
C VAL A 424 -18.85 -6.19 0.21
N LYS A 425 -19.88 -5.56 0.80
CA LYS A 425 -21.18 -5.41 0.13
C LYS A 425 -21.05 -4.63 -1.18
N MET A 426 -20.21 -3.60 -1.23
CA MET A 426 -19.97 -2.82 -2.45
C MET A 426 -19.37 -3.66 -3.58
N ILE A 427 -18.44 -4.57 -3.27
CA ILE A 427 -17.95 -5.54 -4.26
C ILE A 427 -19.11 -6.43 -4.70
N LEU A 428 -19.81 -7.05 -3.74
CA LEU A 428 -20.84 -8.05 -4.02
C LEU A 428 -22.02 -7.50 -4.81
N ASP A 429 -22.46 -6.28 -4.55
CA ASP A 429 -23.49 -5.58 -5.32
C ASP A 429 -23.14 -5.51 -6.83
N ASN A 430 -21.83 -5.51 -7.14
CA ASN A 430 -21.29 -5.51 -8.49
C ASN A 430 -20.89 -6.89 -9.03
N THR A 431 -21.09 -7.98 -8.29
CA THR A 431 -20.86 -9.36 -8.76
C THR A 431 -22.09 -10.00 -9.43
N ASN A 432 -21.96 -11.27 -9.85
CA ASN A 432 -23.09 -12.09 -10.26
C ASN A 432 -23.87 -12.56 -9.02
N GLN A 433 -25.00 -11.89 -8.74
CA GLN A 433 -25.83 -12.15 -7.57
C GLN A 433 -26.25 -13.61 -7.42
N LYS A 434 -26.56 -14.32 -8.52
CA LYS A 434 -26.96 -15.74 -8.44
C LYS A 434 -25.81 -16.63 -7.99
N LYS A 435 -24.59 -16.37 -8.50
CA LYS A 435 -23.37 -17.09 -8.06
C LYS A 435 -23.01 -16.71 -6.62
N ALA A 436 -23.13 -15.45 -6.24
CA ALA A 436 -22.83 -14.98 -4.87
C ALA A 436 -23.64 -15.75 -3.80
N LEU A 437 -24.91 -16.06 -4.09
CA LEU A 437 -25.79 -16.78 -3.17
C LEU A 437 -25.32 -18.20 -2.84
N THR A 438 -24.54 -18.84 -3.72
CA THR A 438 -24.01 -20.20 -3.50
C THR A 438 -22.52 -20.18 -3.14
N GLN A 439 -21.73 -19.33 -3.79
CA GLN A 439 -20.28 -19.27 -3.60
C GLN A 439 -19.88 -18.73 -2.23
N ILE A 440 -20.51 -17.65 -1.75
CA ILE A 440 -20.13 -17.04 -0.47
C ILE A 440 -20.31 -18.00 0.71
N PRO A 441 -21.46 -18.69 0.89
CA PRO A 441 -21.62 -19.65 1.99
C PRO A 441 -20.63 -20.82 1.90
N THR A 442 -20.38 -21.35 0.70
CA THR A 442 -19.45 -22.46 0.48
C THR A 442 -18.02 -22.05 0.83
N ILE A 443 -17.57 -20.90 0.34
CA ILE A 443 -16.22 -20.39 0.63
C ILE A 443 -16.06 -20.10 2.12
N ILE A 444 -17.05 -19.49 2.79
CA ILE A 444 -17.01 -19.29 4.25
C ILE A 444 -16.88 -20.62 4.98
N GLN A 445 -17.66 -21.62 4.58
CA GLN A 445 -17.61 -22.95 5.18
C GLN A 445 -16.21 -23.56 5.05
N THR A 446 -15.63 -23.52 3.84
CA THR A 446 -14.28 -24.01 3.57
C THR A 446 -13.23 -23.24 4.36
N TYR A 447 -13.30 -21.91 4.35
CA TYR A 447 -12.35 -21.03 5.01
C TYR A 447 -12.30 -21.30 6.52
N VAL A 448 -13.47 -21.37 7.16
CA VAL A 448 -13.58 -21.66 8.60
C VAL A 448 -13.05 -23.05 8.94
N ARG A 449 -13.36 -24.08 8.15
CA ARG A 449 -12.86 -25.44 8.40
C ARG A 449 -11.33 -25.52 8.31
N VAL A 450 -10.74 -24.92 7.28
CA VAL A 450 -9.26 -24.86 7.12
C VAL A 450 -8.62 -24.10 8.29
N TYR A 451 -9.20 -22.97 8.70
CA TYR A 451 -8.66 -22.19 9.81
C TYR A 451 -8.79 -22.93 11.15
N LEU A 452 -9.85 -23.71 11.36
CA LEU A 452 -9.98 -24.56 12.55
C LEU A 452 -8.94 -25.68 12.56
N ALA A 453 -8.71 -26.36 11.42
CA ALA A 453 -7.62 -27.33 11.28
C ALA A 453 -6.27 -26.71 11.65
N TYR A 454 -5.99 -25.53 11.09
CA TYR A 454 -4.78 -24.79 11.37
C TYR A 454 -4.60 -24.52 12.85
N MET A 455 -5.63 -23.98 13.51
CA MET A 455 -5.58 -23.68 14.94
C MET A 455 -5.38 -24.94 15.78
N ILE A 456 -5.97 -26.08 15.40
CA ILE A 456 -5.74 -27.37 16.08
C ILE A 456 -4.29 -27.82 15.94
N VAL A 457 -3.74 -27.79 14.71
CA VAL A 457 -2.35 -28.16 14.43
C VAL A 457 -1.39 -27.23 15.18
N GLU A 458 -1.62 -25.92 15.11
CA GLU A 458 -0.82 -24.91 15.81
C GLU A 458 -0.86 -25.12 17.33
N THR A 459 -2.03 -25.41 17.88
CA THR A 459 -2.18 -25.69 19.32
C THR A 459 -1.41 -26.96 19.70
N ASN A 460 -1.52 -28.04 18.92
CA ASN A 460 -0.80 -29.27 19.19
C ASN A 460 0.72 -29.08 19.12
N ARG A 461 1.22 -28.35 18.11
CA ARG A 461 2.64 -27.97 18.00
C ARG A 461 3.08 -27.18 19.22
N PHE A 462 2.32 -26.16 19.59
CA PHE A 462 2.59 -25.33 20.75
C PHE A 462 2.65 -26.15 22.05
N MET A 463 1.63 -26.95 22.33
CA MET A 463 1.56 -27.78 23.54
C MET A 463 2.66 -28.85 23.57
N SER A 464 3.02 -29.42 22.42
CA SER A 464 4.15 -30.34 22.29
C SER A 464 5.48 -29.71 22.75
N THR A 465 5.71 -28.41 22.46
CA THR A 465 6.91 -27.72 22.96
C THR A 465 6.96 -27.60 24.48
N ILE A 466 5.80 -27.56 25.14
CA ILE A 466 5.71 -27.49 26.60
C ILE A 466 5.95 -28.88 27.19
N TYR A 467 5.25 -29.89 26.68
CA TYR A 467 5.31 -31.25 27.22
C TYR A 467 6.62 -31.99 26.94
N ASN A 468 7.34 -31.61 25.89
CA ASN A 468 8.65 -32.17 25.57
C ASN A 468 9.82 -31.30 26.05
N SER A 469 9.56 -30.31 26.91
CA SER A 469 10.62 -29.45 27.44
C SER A 469 11.34 -30.13 28.61
N ASP A 470 12.64 -30.39 28.46
CA ASP A 470 13.49 -30.87 29.56
C ASP A 470 13.73 -29.82 30.66
N GLN A 471 13.28 -28.58 30.45
CA GLN A 471 13.51 -27.45 31.35
C GLN A 471 12.38 -27.24 32.38
N ILE A 472 11.24 -27.92 32.22
CA ILE A 472 10.07 -27.74 33.09
C ILE A 472 10.02 -28.91 34.08
N GLY A 473 10.12 -28.60 35.37
CA GLY A 473 9.96 -29.58 36.45
C GLY A 473 8.55 -30.18 36.45
N SER A 474 8.40 -31.45 36.82
CA SER A 474 7.11 -32.17 36.76
C SER A 474 6.00 -31.57 37.63
N ASP A 475 6.37 -30.81 38.66
CA ASP A 475 5.50 -30.03 39.54
C ASP A 475 5.13 -28.65 38.98
N GLU A 476 5.85 -28.17 37.96
CA GLU A 476 5.64 -26.87 37.31
C GLU A 476 4.88 -26.99 35.97
N VAL A 477 4.82 -28.18 35.37
CA VAL A 477 4.21 -28.43 34.04
C VAL A 477 2.79 -27.87 33.92
N PHE A 478 1.95 -28.03 34.94
CA PHE A 478 0.57 -27.53 34.91
C PHE A 478 0.51 -25.99 34.88
N GLN A 479 1.27 -25.34 35.77
CA GLN A 479 1.30 -23.88 35.85
C GLN A 479 1.93 -23.27 34.61
N GLU A 480 3.04 -23.84 34.13
CA GLU A 480 3.72 -23.41 32.91
C GLU A 480 2.84 -23.62 31.68
N ALA A 481 2.11 -24.74 31.58
CA ALA A 481 1.16 -24.98 30.51
C ALA A 481 0.07 -23.90 30.48
N ILE A 482 -0.51 -23.55 31.64
CA ILE A 482 -1.54 -22.50 31.73
C ILE A 482 -0.96 -21.12 31.39
N LEU A 483 0.19 -20.75 31.95
CA LEU A 483 0.82 -19.45 31.75
C LEU A 483 1.22 -19.25 30.29
N LYS A 484 1.87 -20.26 29.68
CA LYS A 484 2.30 -20.21 28.28
C LYS A 484 1.11 -20.27 27.32
N SER A 485 0.03 -20.99 27.67
CA SER A 485 -1.17 -21.09 26.81
C SER A 485 -1.99 -19.80 26.67
N ARG A 486 -1.62 -18.70 27.34
CA ARG A 486 -2.29 -17.40 27.17
C ARG A 486 -2.23 -16.89 25.74
N ASP A 487 -1.10 -17.07 25.05
CA ASP A 487 -0.95 -16.60 23.66
C ASP A 487 -1.85 -17.39 22.70
N ILE A 488 -1.79 -18.73 22.74
CA ILE A 488 -2.64 -19.58 21.88
C ILE A 488 -4.13 -19.38 22.19
N SER A 489 -4.49 -19.17 23.45
CA SER A 489 -5.87 -18.83 23.87
C SER A 489 -6.33 -17.51 23.26
N GLY A 490 -5.45 -16.50 23.23
CA GLY A 490 -5.71 -15.23 22.55
C GLY A 490 -5.93 -15.38 21.05
N ARG A 491 -5.20 -16.29 20.38
CA ARG A 491 -5.39 -16.60 18.95
C ARG A 491 -6.74 -17.28 18.70
N TRP A 492 -7.13 -18.25 19.52
CA TRP A 492 -8.47 -18.87 19.45
C TRP A 492 -9.61 -17.84 19.62
N LEU A 493 -9.50 -16.92 20.57
CA LEU A 493 -10.49 -15.86 20.76
C LEU A 493 -10.60 -14.95 19.53
N LYS A 494 -9.47 -14.60 18.90
CA LYS A 494 -9.48 -13.83 17.64
C LYS A 494 -10.21 -14.59 16.53
N VAL A 495 -9.96 -15.90 16.38
CA VAL A 495 -10.66 -16.73 15.40
C VAL A 495 -12.16 -16.77 15.65
N GLN A 496 -12.58 -16.96 16.91
CA GLN A 496 -13.99 -16.93 17.28
C GLN A 496 -14.65 -15.59 16.92
N ASN A 497 -14.01 -14.46 17.24
CA ASN A 497 -14.52 -13.13 16.89
C ASN A 497 -14.68 -12.95 15.37
N ARG A 498 -13.75 -13.48 14.58
CA ARG A 498 -13.82 -13.45 13.10
C ARG A 498 -14.94 -14.32 12.55
N ILE A 499 -15.19 -15.48 13.15
CA ILE A 499 -16.32 -16.35 12.81
C ILE A 499 -17.66 -15.67 13.14
N GLU A 500 -17.77 -14.99 14.28
CA GLU A 500 -18.94 -14.19 14.62
C GLU A 500 -19.19 -13.03 13.64
N MET A 501 -18.11 -12.38 13.17
CA MET A 501 -18.20 -11.36 12.12
C MET A 501 -18.74 -11.93 10.81
N LEU A 502 -18.28 -13.13 10.39
CA LEU A 502 -18.82 -13.80 9.21
C LEU A 502 -20.31 -14.17 9.38
N ASP A 503 -20.73 -14.62 10.57
CA ASP A 503 -22.15 -14.93 10.85
C ASP A 503 -23.03 -13.68 10.76
N LYS A 504 -22.59 -12.56 11.35
CA LYS A 504 -23.27 -11.26 11.25
C LYS A 504 -23.34 -10.78 9.80
N PHE A 505 -22.24 -10.91 9.06
CA PHE A 505 -22.19 -10.55 7.64
C PHE A 505 -23.17 -11.39 6.81
N LEU A 506 -23.15 -12.72 6.95
CA LEU A 506 -24.10 -13.61 6.26
C LEU A 506 -25.55 -13.26 6.60
N GLY A 507 -25.87 -13.05 7.88
CA GLY A 507 -27.21 -12.65 8.31
C GLY A 507 -27.67 -11.32 7.71
N SER A 508 -26.77 -10.34 7.59
CA SER A 508 -27.07 -9.04 7.01
C SER A 508 -27.18 -9.07 5.49
N TYR A 509 -26.26 -9.74 4.79
CA TYR A 509 -26.20 -9.75 3.33
C TYR A 509 -27.35 -10.56 2.71
N PHE A 510 -27.71 -11.70 3.33
CA PHE A 510 -28.79 -12.57 2.84
C PHE A 510 -30.18 -12.17 3.36
N LYS A 511 -30.30 -11.07 4.11
CA LYS A 511 -31.59 -10.60 4.62
C LYS A 511 -32.54 -10.26 3.47
N GLY A 512 -33.58 -11.08 3.28
CA GLY A 512 -34.57 -10.93 2.21
C GLY A 512 -34.26 -11.70 0.92
N ASN A 513 -33.09 -12.33 0.80
CA ASN A 513 -32.68 -13.12 -0.37
C ASN A 513 -32.40 -14.58 0.04
N ASN A 514 -33.23 -15.50 -0.46
CA ASN A 514 -33.01 -16.96 -0.47
C ASN A 514 -32.39 -17.59 0.81
N LEU A 515 -32.95 -17.25 1.99
CA LEU A 515 -32.59 -17.79 3.32
C LEU A 515 -32.76 -19.32 3.46
N LEU A 516 -33.23 -20.00 2.40
CA LEU A 516 -33.55 -21.42 2.37
C LEU A 516 -32.60 -22.24 1.48
N SER A 517 -31.55 -21.64 0.91
CA SER A 517 -30.55 -22.46 0.20
C SER A 517 -29.87 -23.42 1.19
N LYS A 518 -29.54 -24.61 0.68
CA LYS A 518 -28.88 -25.65 1.48
C LYS A 518 -27.52 -25.13 1.98
N GLU A 519 -26.77 -24.48 1.10
CA GLU A 519 -25.45 -23.92 1.35
C GLU A 519 -25.51 -22.87 2.47
N TYR A 520 -26.45 -21.92 2.42
CA TYR A 520 -26.63 -20.92 3.48
C TYR A 520 -26.96 -21.59 4.82
N THR A 521 -27.94 -22.50 4.82
CA THR A 521 -28.40 -23.18 6.03
C THR A 521 -27.28 -24.01 6.69
N GLU A 522 -26.51 -24.74 5.89
CA GLU A 522 -25.38 -25.54 6.36
C GLU A 522 -24.24 -24.67 6.89
N THR A 523 -23.92 -23.56 6.22
CA THR A 523 -22.90 -22.62 6.68
C THR A 523 -23.31 -21.95 7.99
N THR A 524 -24.54 -21.45 8.12
CA THR A 524 -25.01 -20.87 9.40
C THR A 524 -25.01 -21.89 10.53
N LYS A 525 -25.38 -23.17 10.26
CA LYS A 525 -25.27 -24.24 11.25
C LYS A 525 -23.83 -24.47 11.68
N LEU A 526 -22.88 -24.49 10.74
CA LEU A 526 -21.45 -24.60 11.04
C LEU A 526 -20.98 -23.46 11.94
N LEU A 527 -21.22 -22.19 11.56
CA LEU A 527 -20.75 -21.03 12.31
C LEU A 527 -21.32 -21.02 13.75
N LYS A 528 -22.61 -21.30 13.90
CA LYS A 528 -23.25 -21.41 15.23
C LYS A 528 -22.71 -22.58 16.04
N SER A 529 -22.46 -23.72 15.41
CA SER A 529 -21.85 -24.88 16.07
C SER A 529 -20.46 -24.55 16.58
N VAL A 530 -19.62 -23.93 15.74
CA VAL A 530 -18.26 -23.55 16.13
C VAL A 530 -18.30 -22.54 17.28
N ASN A 531 -19.10 -21.46 17.19
CA ASN A 531 -19.19 -20.48 18.26
C ASN A 531 -19.67 -21.06 19.60
N ARG A 532 -20.56 -22.05 19.57
CA ARG A 532 -21.03 -22.72 20.79
C ARG A 532 -20.04 -23.75 21.33
N ASN A 533 -19.30 -24.42 20.44
CA ASN A 533 -18.57 -25.65 20.75
C ASN A 533 -17.06 -25.55 20.54
N VAL A 534 -16.49 -24.36 20.28
CA VAL A 534 -15.05 -24.20 19.99
C VAL A 534 -14.16 -24.76 21.10
N HIS A 535 -14.61 -24.73 22.36
CA HIS A 535 -13.88 -25.30 23.50
C HIS A 535 -13.67 -26.82 23.40
N TYR A 536 -14.57 -27.55 22.73
CA TYR A 536 -14.37 -28.98 22.46
C TYR A 536 -13.22 -29.24 21.49
N LEU A 537 -12.84 -28.24 20.68
CA LEU A 537 -11.71 -28.31 19.75
C LEU A 537 -10.43 -27.72 20.37
N SER A 538 -10.54 -26.66 21.17
CA SER A 538 -9.39 -25.89 21.66
C SER A 538 -8.93 -26.25 23.08
N VAL A 539 -9.83 -26.68 23.96
CA VAL A 539 -9.52 -26.90 25.39
C VAL A 539 -9.48 -28.38 25.74
N TYR A 540 -10.53 -29.13 25.39
CA TYR A 540 -10.71 -30.50 25.90
C TYR A 540 -9.61 -31.48 25.45
N PRO A 541 -9.19 -31.51 24.17
CA PRO A 541 -8.08 -32.37 23.74
C PRO A 541 -6.78 -32.06 24.51
N ASN A 542 -6.51 -30.79 24.77
CA ASN A 542 -5.32 -30.37 25.51
C ASN A 542 -5.39 -30.74 26.98
N MET A 543 -6.58 -30.69 27.61
CA MET A 543 -6.74 -31.19 28.97
C MET A 543 -6.44 -32.70 29.06
N ILE A 544 -6.91 -33.50 28.10
CA ILE A 544 -6.62 -34.94 28.05
C ILE A 544 -5.11 -35.19 27.94
N VAL A 545 -4.45 -34.49 27.00
CA VAL A 545 -3.00 -34.61 26.80
C VAL A 545 -2.22 -34.15 28.03
N MET A 546 -2.63 -33.04 28.65
CA MET A 546 -2.03 -32.54 29.89
C MET A 546 -2.11 -33.57 31.01
N THR A 547 -3.29 -34.17 31.22
CA THR A 547 -3.50 -35.20 32.23
C THR A 547 -2.57 -36.40 31.99
N TYR A 548 -2.45 -36.85 30.74
CA TYR A 548 -1.51 -37.91 30.37
C TYR A 548 -0.05 -37.56 30.70
N TYR A 549 0.41 -36.35 30.37
CA TYR A 549 1.80 -35.93 30.64
C TYR A 549 2.06 -35.70 32.13
N LEU A 550 1.10 -35.15 32.87
CA LEU A 550 1.18 -35.04 34.33
C LEU A 550 1.34 -36.42 34.97
N ALA A 551 0.58 -37.42 34.51
CA ALA A 551 0.72 -38.80 34.96
C ALA A 551 2.09 -39.39 34.60
N LYS A 552 2.51 -39.25 33.33
CA LYS A 552 3.80 -39.75 32.84
C LYS A 552 4.99 -39.17 33.63
N MET A 553 4.90 -37.90 34.02
CA MET A 553 5.94 -37.20 34.77
C MET A 553 5.80 -37.35 36.31
N LYS A 554 4.80 -38.10 36.79
CA LYS A 554 4.43 -38.17 38.22
C LYS A 554 4.28 -36.79 38.85
N GLY A 555 3.71 -35.85 38.08
CA GLY A 555 3.47 -34.49 38.49
C GLY A 555 2.40 -34.40 39.59
N LYS A 556 2.29 -33.21 40.19
CA LYS A 556 1.29 -32.90 41.20
C LYS A 556 0.79 -31.47 40.99
N ILE A 557 -0.48 -31.23 41.29
CA ILE A 557 -1.07 -29.90 41.25
C ILE A 557 -1.16 -29.37 42.68
N THR A 558 -0.49 -28.25 42.95
CA THR A 558 -0.56 -27.57 44.24
C THR A 558 -1.65 -26.50 44.23
N VAL A 559 -2.73 -26.72 44.98
CA VAL A 559 -3.83 -25.75 45.13
C VAL A 559 -3.65 -24.99 46.43
N ARG A 560 -3.41 -23.69 46.32
CA ARG A 560 -3.40 -22.78 47.48
C ARG A 560 -4.77 -22.15 47.65
N THR A 561 -5.36 -22.37 48.81
CA THR A 561 -6.66 -21.80 49.18
C THR A 561 -6.51 -20.42 49.80
N TRP A 562 -7.56 -19.61 49.72
CA TRP A 562 -7.56 -18.23 50.23
C TRP A 562 -7.38 -18.15 51.75
N TRP A 563 -7.60 -19.25 52.49
CA TRP A 563 -7.34 -19.36 53.93
C TRP A 563 -5.96 -19.94 54.27
N GLY A 564 -5.04 -20.01 53.29
CA GLY A 564 -3.64 -20.36 53.52
C GLY A 564 -3.34 -21.86 53.56
N ALA A 565 -4.33 -22.75 53.35
CA ALA A 565 -4.06 -24.17 53.19
C ALA A 565 -3.57 -24.48 51.77
N SER A 566 -2.57 -25.35 51.66
CA SER A 566 -2.06 -25.87 50.40
C SER A 566 -2.35 -27.36 50.33
N PHE A 567 -3.04 -27.80 49.29
CA PHE A 567 -3.30 -29.21 49.03
C PHE A 567 -2.58 -29.63 47.75
N GLU A 568 -1.93 -30.79 47.78
CA GLU A 568 -1.29 -31.36 46.60
C GLU A 568 -2.19 -32.48 46.06
N ILE A 569 -2.55 -32.38 44.78
CA ILE A 569 -3.31 -33.41 44.08
C ILE A 569 -2.31 -34.18 43.20
N PRO A 570 -1.98 -35.44 43.53
CA PRO A 570 -1.07 -36.24 42.72
C PRO A 570 -1.73 -36.64 41.41
N ALA A 571 -0.94 -36.86 40.36
CA ALA A 571 -1.45 -37.20 39.03
C ALA A 571 -2.35 -38.45 39.00
N ASP A 572 -2.10 -39.44 39.86
CA ASP A 572 -2.92 -40.66 39.95
C ASP A 572 -4.37 -40.33 40.35
N THR A 573 -4.57 -39.43 41.31
CA THR A 573 -5.91 -38.97 41.72
C THR A 573 -6.60 -38.15 40.61
N ILE A 574 -5.82 -37.43 39.79
CA ILE A 574 -6.36 -36.68 38.65
C ILE A 574 -6.81 -37.66 37.55
N LEU A 575 -6.06 -38.73 37.30
CA LEU A 575 -6.42 -39.75 36.34
C LEU A 575 -7.72 -40.46 36.73
N ASP A 576 -7.84 -40.90 37.98
CA ASP A 576 -9.03 -41.58 38.48
C ASP A 576 -10.28 -40.69 38.29
N VAL A 577 -10.21 -39.42 38.69
CA VAL A 577 -11.35 -38.48 38.59
C VAL A 577 -11.66 -38.03 37.15
N PHE A 578 -10.67 -38.02 36.27
CA PHE A 578 -10.85 -37.53 34.89
C PHE A 578 -11.39 -38.61 33.93
N PHE A 579 -11.11 -39.88 34.21
CA PHE A 579 -11.52 -41.02 33.38
C PHE A 579 -12.68 -41.86 33.95
N ASP A 580 -13.06 -41.65 35.23
CA ASP A 580 -14.35 -42.05 35.80
C ASP A 580 -15.49 -41.14 35.33
#